data_AF-A0A2E0UYG0-F1
#
_entry.id   AF-A0A2E0UYG0-F1
#
_cell.length_a   1.000
_cell.length_b   1.000
_cell.length_c   1.000
_cell.angle_alpha   90.00
_cell.angle_beta   90.00
_cell.angle_gamma   90.00
#
_symmetry.space_group_name_H-M   'P 1'
#
loop_
_entity.id
_entity.type
_entity.pdbx_description
1 polymer ?
#
loop_
_entity_poly.entity_id
_entity_poly.type
_entity_poly.pdbx_seq_one_letter_code
_entity_poly.pdbx_strand_id
1 'polypeptide(L)'
;MTEKIEITKQIHRQLGVDLFNQTWDLMEKPERTTQDDDEMIHAAHASRYHWGFAGEAVNLARGEWQISRVYSVLSHAESALYHAQRCLDICLDHQIGDFDLAFAYEALARGFAISGNIEQKDKFIQLAKEAAAFINEKADRELLLADLKTIP
;
A
#
# COMPACT_ATOMS: atom_id res chain seq x y z
N MET A 1 4.12 39.61 -3.64
CA MET A 1 4.87 38.71 -2.72
C MET A 1 3.84 37.90 -1.99
N THR A 2 3.66 36.63 -2.33
CA THR A 2 2.75 35.73 -1.60
C THR A 2 3.52 35.21 -0.39
N GLU A 3 2.99 35.41 0.82
CA GLU A 3 3.48 34.74 2.02
C GLU A 3 3.44 33.22 1.78
N LYS A 4 4.60 32.56 1.79
CA LYS A 4 4.65 31.11 1.74
C LYS A 4 4.19 30.60 3.10
N ILE A 5 3.04 29.92 3.11
CA ILE A 5 2.63 29.13 4.27
C ILE A 5 3.69 28.06 4.48
N GLU A 6 4.30 28.07 5.67
CA GLU A 6 5.24 27.04 6.07
C GLU A 6 4.47 25.79 6.51
N ILE A 7 4.69 24.68 5.82
CA ILE A 7 4.13 23.39 6.22
C ILE A 7 5.17 22.71 7.13
N THR A 8 4.85 22.61 8.42
CA THR A 8 5.76 22.01 9.40
C THR A 8 5.76 20.47 9.29
N LYS A 9 6.79 19.82 9.84
CA LYS A 9 6.85 18.34 9.93
C LYS A 9 5.60 17.75 10.62
N GLN A 10 5.05 18.45 11.61
CA GLN A 10 3.82 18.03 12.30
C GLN A 10 2.60 18.08 11.36
N ILE A 11 2.47 19.14 10.55
CA ILE A 11 1.39 19.24 9.57
C ILE A 11 1.53 18.15 8.50
N HIS A 12 2.74 17.91 7.98
CA HIS A 12 2.99 16.79 7.06
C HIS A 12 2.58 15.45 7.69
N ARG A 13 2.95 15.18 8.94
CA ARG A 13 2.53 13.94 9.62
C ARG A 13 1.02 13.81 9.71
N GLN A 14 0.34 14.88 10.11
CA GLN A 14 -1.13 14.88 10.24
C GLN A 14 -1.80 14.61 8.90
N LEU A 15 -1.39 15.33 7.85
CA LEU A 15 -1.90 15.12 6.49
C LEU A 15 -1.63 13.69 5.99
N GLY A 16 -0.44 13.14 6.25
CA GLY A 16 -0.11 11.76 5.90
C GLY A 16 -1.02 10.73 6.58
N VAL A 17 -1.40 10.95 7.84
CA VAL A 17 -2.35 10.07 8.56
C VAL A 17 -3.77 10.26 8.04
N ASP A 18 -4.25 11.49 7.94
CA ASP A 18 -5.63 11.79 7.59
C ASP A 18 -5.97 11.30 6.18
N LEU A 19 -5.07 11.55 5.22
CA LEU A 19 -5.24 11.11 3.84
C LEU A 19 -5.14 9.59 3.71
N PHE A 20 -4.25 8.94 4.48
CA PHE A 20 -4.18 7.47 4.50
C PHE A 20 -5.50 6.85 4.96
N ASN A 21 -6.12 7.41 6.00
CA ASN A 21 -7.40 6.92 6.52
C ASN A 21 -8.54 7.25 5.54
N GLN A 22 -8.55 8.45 4.95
CA GLN A 22 -9.54 8.82 3.92
C GLN A 22 -9.49 7.86 2.72
N THR A 23 -8.30 7.45 2.27
CA THR A 23 -8.16 6.44 1.21
C THR A 23 -8.83 5.12 1.58
N TRP A 24 -8.71 4.67 2.84
CA TRP A 24 -9.39 3.47 3.32
C TRP A 24 -10.91 3.65 3.34
N ASP A 25 -11.41 4.76 3.87
CA ASP A 25 -12.84 5.06 3.90
C ASP A 25 -13.44 5.03 2.47
N LEU A 26 -12.73 5.58 1.48
CA LEU A 26 -13.13 5.52 0.07
C LEU A 26 -13.07 4.09 -0.48
N MET A 27 -12.03 3.33 -0.16
CA MET A 27 -11.87 1.95 -0.62
C MET A 27 -12.98 1.02 -0.09
N GLU A 28 -13.48 1.28 1.12
CA GLU A 28 -14.57 0.53 1.76
C GLU A 28 -15.97 1.08 1.42
N LYS A 29 -16.05 2.28 0.82
CA LYS A 29 -17.31 2.90 0.44
C LYS A 29 -18.10 2.01 -0.53
N PRO A 30 -19.35 1.64 -0.21
CA PRO A 30 -20.22 0.95 -1.16
C PRO A 30 -20.60 1.88 -2.32
N GLU A 31 -20.72 1.33 -3.53
CA GLU A 31 -21.16 2.07 -4.73
C GLU A 31 -20.33 3.35 -5.01
N ARG A 32 -19.01 3.19 -5.17
CA ARG A 32 -18.13 4.31 -5.58
C ARG A 32 -18.51 4.86 -6.96
N THR A 33 -18.48 6.18 -7.05
CA THR A 33 -18.53 6.92 -8.31
C THR A 33 -17.12 7.09 -8.90
N THR A 34 -17.01 7.47 -10.17
CA THR A 34 -15.72 7.83 -10.77
C THR A 34 -14.98 8.91 -9.98
N GLN A 35 -15.72 9.89 -9.43
CA GLN A 35 -15.12 10.93 -8.59
C GLN A 35 -14.55 10.37 -7.28
N ASP A 36 -15.19 9.36 -6.69
CA ASP A 36 -14.66 8.69 -5.51
C ASP A 36 -13.38 7.90 -5.83
N ASP A 37 -13.34 7.24 -7.00
CA ASP A 37 -12.15 6.52 -7.46
C ASP A 37 -10.97 7.48 -7.73
N ASP A 38 -11.22 8.64 -8.37
CA ASP A 38 -10.21 9.67 -8.61
C ASP A 38 -9.70 10.26 -7.28
N GLU A 39 -10.59 10.59 -6.34
CA GLU A 39 -10.23 11.09 -5.02
C GLU A 39 -9.42 10.04 -4.23
N MET A 40 -9.77 8.76 -4.34
CA MET A 40 -9.04 7.67 -3.69
C MET A 40 -7.59 7.59 -4.19
N ILE A 41 -7.36 7.74 -5.51
CA ILE A 41 -6.02 7.83 -6.09
C ILE A 41 -5.28 9.06 -5.53
N HIS A 42 -5.92 10.23 -5.57
CA HIS A 42 -5.30 11.48 -5.15
C HIS A 42 -4.90 11.45 -3.67
N ALA A 43 -5.80 11.00 -2.80
CA ALA A 43 -5.56 10.89 -1.37
C ALA A 43 -4.40 9.93 -1.06
N ALA A 44 -4.32 8.77 -1.74
CA ALA A 44 -3.25 7.80 -1.51
C ALA A 44 -1.88 8.36 -1.87
N HIS A 45 -1.77 9.01 -3.03
CA HIS A 45 -0.54 9.67 -3.48
C HIS A 45 -0.16 10.84 -2.58
N ALA A 46 -1.13 11.66 -2.18
CA ALA A 46 -0.88 12.79 -1.28
C ALA A 46 -0.42 12.32 0.10
N SER A 47 -1.03 11.26 0.65
CA SER A 47 -0.59 10.61 1.90
C SER A 47 0.89 10.20 1.82
N ARG A 48 1.24 9.41 0.80
CA ARG A 48 2.62 8.98 0.56
C ARG A 48 3.56 10.16 0.33
N TYR A 49 3.13 11.22 -0.36
CA TYR A 49 3.93 12.43 -0.52
C TYR A 49 4.26 13.06 0.85
N HIS A 50 3.26 13.22 1.72
CA HIS A 50 3.46 13.80 3.05
C HIS A 50 4.35 12.94 3.96
N TRP A 51 4.27 11.61 3.88
CA TRP A 51 5.19 10.72 4.57
C TRP A 51 6.65 10.92 4.14
N GLY A 52 6.91 11.38 2.91
CA GLY A 52 8.25 11.75 2.45
C GLY A 52 8.93 12.86 3.25
N PHE A 53 8.16 13.68 3.97
CA PHE A 53 8.67 14.78 4.80
C PHE A 53 8.69 14.46 6.29
N ALA A 54 7.77 13.62 6.75
CA ALA A 54 7.52 13.43 8.18
C ALA A 54 7.65 12.00 8.68
N GLY A 55 7.65 11.01 7.79
CA GLY A 55 7.68 9.59 8.09
C GLY A 55 9.07 8.98 8.07
N GLU A 56 9.12 7.73 8.52
CA GLU A 56 10.27 6.84 8.40
C GLU A 56 10.08 5.90 7.19
N ALA A 57 11.09 5.08 6.89
CA ALA A 57 11.04 4.14 5.75
C ALA A 57 9.79 3.24 5.76
N VAL A 58 9.34 2.79 6.94
CA VAL A 58 8.10 1.99 7.08
C VAL A 58 6.85 2.76 6.67
N ASN A 59 6.79 4.08 6.90
CA ASN A 59 5.67 4.90 6.44
C ASN A 59 5.68 5.04 4.92
N LEU A 60 6.86 5.14 4.31
CA LEU A 60 6.98 5.15 2.85
C LEU A 60 6.52 3.81 2.26
N ALA A 61 7.01 2.68 2.80
CA ALA A 61 6.61 1.35 2.36
C ALA A 61 5.09 1.14 2.43
N ARG A 62 4.46 1.51 3.55
CA ARG A 62 3.00 1.43 3.73
C ARG A 62 2.24 2.35 2.77
N GLY A 63 2.77 3.54 2.49
CA GLY A 63 2.21 4.45 1.49
C GLY A 63 2.24 3.86 0.08
N GLU A 64 3.39 3.30 -0.34
CA GLU A 64 3.49 2.60 -1.64
C GLU A 64 2.56 1.39 -1.70
N TRP A 65 2.45 0.61 -0.61
CA TRP A 65 1.51 -0.51 -0.53
C TRP A 65 0.05 -0.06 -0.71
N GLN A 66 -0.37 1.05 -0.06
CA GLN A 66 -1.74 1.54 -0.17
C GLN A 66 -2.04 2.03 -1.59
N ILE A 67 -1.09 2.71 -2.25
CA ILE A 67 -1.25 3.10 -3.66
C ILE A 67 -1.39 1.86 -4.56
N SER A 68 -0.58 0.83 -4.34
CA SER A 68 -0.71 -0.44 -5.04
C SER A 68 -2.10 -1.07 -4.84
N ARG A 69 -2.62 -1.04 -3.61
CA ARG A 69 -3.94 -1.56 -3.28
C ARG A 69 -5.06 -0.77 -3.98
N VAL A 70 -4.96 0.56 -4.01
CA VAL A 70 -5.89 1.43 -4.75
C VAL A 70 -5.93 1.04 -6.23
N TYR A 71 -4.78 0.96 -6.90
CA TYR A 71 -4.74 0.58 -8.30
C TYR A 71 -5.18 -0.87 -8.55
N SER A 72 -4.99 -1.75 -7.57
CA SER A 72 -5.51 -3.12 -7.64
C SER A 72 -7.04 -3.14 -7.63
N VAL A 73 -7.67 -2.36 -6.75
CA VAL A 73 -9.13 -2.23 -6.68
C VAL A 73 -9.70 -1.65 -7.98
N LEU A 74 -8.96 -0.75 -8.63
CA LEU A 74 -9.34 -0.13 -9.91
C LEU A 74 -8.92 -0.94 -11.14
N SER A 75 -8.34 -2.13 -10.97
CA SER A 75 -7.85 -2.99 -12.06
C SER A 75 -6.79 -2.35 -12.97
N HIS A 76 -5.99 -1.42 -12.44
CA HIS A 76 -4.87 -0.77 -13.13
C HIS A 76 -3.54 -1.49 -12.84
N ALA A 77 -3.32 -2.61 -13.52
CA ALA A 77 -2.22 -3.54 -13.22
C ALA A 77 -0.82 -2.91 -13.23
N GLU A 78 -0.49 -2.07 -14.21
CA GLU A 78 0.85 -1.47 -14.35
C GLU A 78 1.20 -0.61 -13.13
N SER A 79 0.30 0.31 -12.75
CA SER A 79 0.48 1.17 -11.58
C SER A 79 0.49 0.37 -10.27
N ALA A 80 -0.36 -0.65 -10.15
CA ALA A 80 -0.35 -1.53 -8.99
C ALA A 80 1.01 -2.21 -8.82
N LEU A 81 1.54 -2.81 -9.88
CA LEU A 81 2.83 -3.50 -9.87
C LEU A 81 4.01 -2.55 -9.60
N TYR A 82 3.99 -1.34 -10.18
CA TYR A 82 5.03 -0.35 -9.92
C TYR A 82 5.11 -0.03 -8.42
N HIS A 83 3.99 0.33 -7.80
CA HIS A 83 3.97 0.70 -6.39
C HIS A 83 4.19 -0.50 -5.45
N ALA A 84 3.72 -1.69 -5.82
CA ALA A 84 4.02 -2.92 -5.08
C ALA A 84 5.52 -3.23 -5.08
N GLN A 85 6.20 -3.06 -6.22
CA GLN A 85 7.64 -3.25 -6.32
C GLN A 85 8.38 -2.19 -5.48
N ARG A 86 7.96 -0.92 -5.54
CA ARG A 86 8.54 0.14 -4.70
C ARG A 86 8.38 -0.14 -3.20
N CYS A 87 7.24 -0.67 -2.79
CA CYS A 87 7.02 -1.12 -1.42
C CYS A 87 8.04 -2.20 -1.02
N LEU A 88 8.19 -3.24 -1.84
CA LEU A 88 9.16 -4.32 -1.60
C LEU A 88 10.59 -3.79 -1.54
N ASP A 89 10.99 -2.95 -2.50
CA ASP A 89 12.33 -2.36 -2.55
C ASP A 89 12.64 -1.61 -1.24
N ILE A 90 11.72 -0.76 -0.76
CA ILE A 90 11.90 -0.02 0.49
C ILE A 90 12.03 -0.98 1.67
N CYS A 91 11.21 -2.03 1.73
CA CYS A 91 11.32 -3.02 2.80
C CYS A 91 12.69 -3.72 2.80
N LEU A 92 13.20 -4.12 1.64
CA LEU A 92 14.50 -4.79 1.53
C LEU A 92 15.66 -3.84 1.83
N ASP A 93 15.67 -2.64 1.25
CA ASP A 93 16.73 -1.64 1.42
C ASP A 93 16.88 -1.20 2.88
N HIS A 94 15.77 -1.14 3.61
CA HIS A 94 15.74 -0.73 5.02
C HIS A 94 15.62 -1.88 6.02
N GLN A 95 15.70 -3.14 5.57
CA GLN A 95 15.60 -4.33 6.41
C GLN A 95 14.29 -4.38 7.24
N ILE A 96 13.19 -3.90 6.65
CA ILE A 96 11.86 -3.98 7.22
C ILE A 96 11.33 -5.39 6.94
N GLY A 97 11.10 -6.16 8.01
CA GLY A 97 10.55 -7.52 7.97
C GLY A 97 9.12 -7.58 8.47
N ASP A 98 8.76 -8.73 9.07
CA ASP A 98 7.48 -8.93 9.76
C ASP A 98 6.27 -8.64 8.83
N PHE A 99 5.24 -7.98 9.36
CA PHE A 99 4.02 -7.58 8.65
C PHE A 99 4.28 -6.87 7.32
N ASP A 100 5.13 -5.84 7.31
CA ASP A 100 5.31 -4.95 6.14
C ASP A 100 5.94 -5.68 4.95
N LEU A 101 6.93 -6.56 5.18
CA LEU A 101 7.52 -7.37 4.10
C LEU A 101 6.50 -8.36 3.53
N ALA A 102 5.72 -8.99 4.39
CA ALA A 102 4.74 -9.97 3.97
C ALA A 102 3.62 -9.32 3.13
N PHE A 103 3.18 -8.11 3.50
CA PHE A 103 2.23 -7.33 2.71
C PHE A 103 2.82 -6.74 1.42
N ALA A 104 4.12 -6.46 1.36
CA ALA A 104 4.77 -6.10 0.11
C ALA A 104 4.69 -7.24 -0.94
N TYR A 105 4.89 -8.49 -0.51
CA TYR A 105 4.68 -9.66 -1.38
C TYR A 105 3.21 -9.87 -1.74
N GLU A 106 2.28 -9.65 -0.81
CA GLU A 106 0.84 -9.68 -1.08
C GLU A 106 0.45 -8.68 -2.17
N ALA A 107 0.96 -7.45 -2.13
CA ALA A 107 0.70 -6.43 -3.13
C ALA A 107 1.20 -6.84 -4.53
N LEU A 108 2.39 -7.43 -4.62
CA LEU A 108 2.90 -7.96 -5.89
C LEU A 108 2.05 -9.11 -6.41
N ALA A 109 1.66 -10.05 -5.54
CA ALA A 109 0.78 -11.14 -5.91
C ALA A 109 -0.56 -10.62 -6.47
N ARG A 110 -1.16 -9.62 -5.83
CA ARG A 110 -2.40 -9.01 -6.29
C ARG A 110 -2.24 -8.27 -7.61
N GLY A 111 -1.17 -7.48 -7.77
CA GLY A 111 -0.85 -6.82 -9.04
C GLY A 111 -0.67 -7.82 -10.19
N PHE A 112 0.02 -8.93 -9.95
CA PHE A 112 0.20 -9.97 -10.95
C PHE A 112 -1.09 -10.72 -11.28
N ALA A 113 -1.95 -10.97 -10.29
CA ALA A 113 -3.27 -11.55 -10.52
C ALA A 113 -4.10 -10.71 -11.51
N ILE A 114 -4.13 -9.40 -11.32
CA ILE A 114 -4.87 -8.47 -12.19
C ILE A 114 -4.22 -8.40 -13.59
N SER A 115 -2.90 -8.47 -13.68
CA SER A 115 -2.19 -8.51 -14.98
C SER A 115 -2.36 -9.83 -15.75
N GLY A 116 -2.94 -10.87 -15.13
CA GLY A 116 -3.07 -12.20 -15.71
C GLY A 116 -1.80 -13.06 -15.67
N ASN A 117 -0.75 -12.64 -14.96
CA ASN A 117 0.49 -13.39 -14.82
C ASN A 117 0.42 -14.36 -13.63
N ILE A 118 -0.14 -15.54 -13.88
CA ILE A 118 -0.39 -16.56 -12.85
C ILE A 118 0.91 -17.08 -12.22
N GLU A 119 1.97 -17.26 -13.00
CA GLU A 119 3.27 -17.75 -12.49
C GLU A 119 3.83 -16.80 -11.43
N GLN A 120 3.86 -15.50 -11.74
CA GLN A 120 4.36 -14.49 -10.81
C GLN A 120 3.41 -14.29 -9.63
N LYS A 121 2.09 -14.37 -9.85
CA LYS A 121 1.10 -14.37 -8.77
C LYS A 121 1.42 -15.46 -7.74
N ASP A 122 1.52 -16.71 -8.19
CA ASP A 122 1.70 -17.86 -7.30
C ASP A 122 3.04 -17.81 -6.57
N LYS A 123 4.10 -17.34 -7.26
CA LYS A 123 5.40 -17.06 -6.65
C LYS A 123 5.28 -16.08 -5.47
N PHE A 124 4.61 -14.95 -5.67
CA PHE A 124 4.50 -13.93 -4.63
C PHE A 124 3.51 -14.32 -3.52
N ILE A 125 2.48 -15.11 -3.79
CA ILE A 125 1.65 -15.74 -2.75
C ILE A 125 2.52 -16.64 -1.85
N GLN A 126 3.40 -17.43 -2.44
CA GLN A 126 4.27 -18.33 -1.69
C GLN A 126 5.26 -17.53 -0.81
N LEU A 127 5.89 -16.49 -1.37
CA LEU A 127 6.77 -15.59 -0.61
C LEU A 127 6.03 -14.89 0.55
N ALA A 128 4.79 -14.43 0.32
CA ALA A 128 3.97 -13.83 1.37
C ALA A 128 3.66 -14.83 2.49
N LYS A 129 3.34 -16.10 2.16
CA LYS A 129 3.12 -17.16 3.16
C LYS A 129 4.38 -17.52 3.95
N GLU A 130 5.53 -17.53 3.29
CA GLU A 130 6.82 -17.76 3.95
C GLU A 130 7.15 -16.62 4.91
N ALA A 131 6.97 -15.36 4.47
CA ALA A 131 7.12 -14.19 5.34
C ALA A 131 6.13 -14.21 6.51
N ALA A 132 4.90 -14.68 6.30
CA ALA A 132 3.88 -14.80 7.33
C ALA A 132 4.31 -15.67 8.52
N ALA A 133 5.18 -16.66 8.31
CA ALA A 133 5.68 -17.52 9.38
C ALA A 133 6.57 -16.76 10.39
N PHE A 134 7.12 -15.62 9.98
CA PHE A 134 7.96 -14.76 10.80
C PHE A 134 7.21 -13.58 11.41
N ILE A 135 5.89 -13.47 11.16
CA ILE A 135 5.07 -12.43 11.79
C ILE A 135 4.87 -12.75 13.26
N ASN A 136 5.24 -11.79 14.12
CA ASN A 136 5.19 -11.95 15.57
C ASN A 136 3.74 -11.92 16.08
N GLU A 137 2.95 -10.96 15.60
CA GLU A 137 1.58 -10.76 16.03
C GLU A 137 0.63 -11.72 15.32
N LYS A 138 -0.10 -12.53 16.11
CA LYS A 138 -1.00 -13.54 15.55
C LYS A 138 -2.11 -12.92 14.69
N ALA A 139 -2.66 -11.79 15.14
CA ALA A 139 -3.73 -11.09 14.42
C ALA A 139 -3.26 -10.60 13.05
N ASP A 140 -2.05 -10.04 12.98
CA ASP A 140 -1.40 -9.56 11.76
C ASP A 140 -1.17 -10.70 10.76
N ARG A 141 -0.73 -11.87 11.25
CA ARG A 141 -0.59 -13.07 10.42
C ARG A 141 -1.94 -13.56 9.90
N GLU A 142 -2.96 -13.59 10.73
CA GLU A 142 -4.31 -14.00 10.34
C GLU A 142 -4.91 -13.04 9.30
N LEU A 143 -4.67 -11.73 9.46
CA LEU A 143 -5.08 -10.71 8.51
C LEU A 143 -4.44 -10.94 7.13
N LEU A 144 -3.11 -11.11 7.07
CA LEU A 144 -2.42 -11.41 5.81
C LEU A 144 -2.98 -12.67 5.14
N LEU A 145 -3.16 -13.75 5.90
CA LEU A 145 -3.67 -15.01 5.36
C LEU A 145 -5.13 -14.91 4.87
N ALA A 146 -5.93 -14.03 5.47
CA ALA A 146 -7.27 -13.70 4.96
C ALA A 146 -7.17 -12.92 3.65
N ASP A 147 -6.30 -11.91 3.59
CA ASP A 147 -6.09 -11.08 2.40
C ASP A 147 -5.56 -11.87 1.20
N LEU A 148 -4.63 -12.81 1.42
CA LEU A 148 -4.13 -13.69 0.37
C LEU A 148 -5.22 -14.55 -0.27
N LYS A 149 -6.29 -14.87 0.47
CA LYS A 149 -7.44 -15.63 -0.07
C LYS A 149 -8.36 -14.79 -0.94
N THR A 150 -8.26 -13.45 -0.87
CA THR A 150 -9.05 -12.53 -1.69
C THR A 150 -8.35 -12.14 -2.99
N ILE A 151 -7.12 -12.62 -3.22
CA ILE A 151 -6.42 -12.42 -4.49
C ILE A 151 -7.15 -13.22 -5.59
N PRO A 152 -7.52 -12.59 -6.71
CA PRO A 152 -8.19 -13.26 -7.83
C PRO A 152 -7.41 -14.41 -8.49
#